data_AF-A0A7W8TY07-F1
#
_entry.id   AF-A0A7W8TY07-F1
#
_cell.length_a   1.000
_cell.length_b   1.000
_cell.length_c   1.000
_cell.angle_alpha   90.00
_cell.angle_beta   90.00
_cell.angle_gamma   90.00
#
_symmetry.space_group_name_H-M   'P 1'
#
loop_
_entity.id
_entity.type
_entity.pdbx_description
1 polymer ?
#
loop_
_entity_poly.entity_id
_entity_poly.type
_entity_poly.pdbx_seq_one_letter_code
_entity_poly.pdbx_strand_id
1 'polypeptide(L)'
;MATHQSVEEILAKAREEHTKKLDAISALATARQAVINAEANHKKRLEDFKKQLDTELKTIKDDHARSFQAAVTAGNSPAELRKLGLTDPRTTKRAPRTRPPANPPAVMPPEHQ
;
A
#
# COMPACT_ATOMS: atom_id res chain seq x y z
N MET A 1 -23.68 -8.26 -59.96
CA MET A 1 -22.45 -8.72 -60.62
C MET A 1 -21.42 -8.99 -59.54
N ALA A 2 -21.00 -10.24 -59.37
CA ALA A 2 -20.01 -10.60 -58.35
C ALA A 2 -18.64 -10.10 -58.82
N THR A 3 -18.09 -9.08 -58.15
CA THR A 3 -16.72 -8.62 -58.37
C THR A 3 -15.77 -9.70 -57.85
N HIS A 4 -15.28 -10.55 -58.75
CA HIS A 4 -14.18 -11.47 -58.43
C HIS A 4 -12.92 -10.63 -58.22
N GLN A 5 -12.54 -10.45 -56.95
CA GLN A 5 -11.28 -9.81 -56.58
C GLN A 5 -10.12 -10.68 -57.08
N SER A 6 -9.07 -10.02 -57.58
CA SER A 6 -7.86 -10.74 -57.98
C SER A 6 -7.21 -11.41 -56.76
N VAL A 7 -6.44 -12.46 -57.00
CA VAL A 7 -5.69 -13.13 -55.91
C VAL A 7 -4.79 -12.14 -55.17
N GLU A 8 -4.21 -11.16 -55.88
CA GLU A 8 -3.39 -10.11 -55.30
C GLU A 8 -4.17 -9.19 -54.36
N GLU A 9 -5.41 -8.81 -54.73
CA GLU A 9 -6.29 -7.98 -53.90
C GLU A 9 -6.73 -8.72 -52.63
N ILE A 10 -7.03 -10.01 -52.73
CA ILE A 10 -7.39 -10.85 -51.58
C ILE A 10 -6.20 -10.96 -50.62
N LEU A 11 -5.00 -11.21 -51.14
CA LEU A 11 -3.79 -11.30 -50.32
C LEU A 11 -3.41 -9.95 -49.69
N ALA A 12 -3.58 -8.85 -50.42
CA ALA A 12 -3.35 -7.50 -49.88
C ALA A 12 -4.30 -7.19 -48.71
N LYS A 13 -5.61 -7.45 -48.88
CA LYS A 13 -6.60 -7.28 -47.81
C LYS A 13 -6.33 -8.16 -46.60
N ALA A 14 -6.00 -9.43 -46.82
CA ALA A 14 -5.65 -10.34 -45.73
C ALA A 14 -4.42 -9.82 -44.96
N ARG A 15 -3.37 -9.37 -45.66
CA ARG A 15 -2.19 -8.78 -45.03
C ARG A 15 -2.54 -7.53 -44.22
N GLU A 16 -3.31 -6.60 -44.76
CA GLU A 16 -3.76 -5.41 -44.04
C GLU A 16 -4.60 -5.74 -42.81
N GLU A 17 -5.46 -6.74 -42.89
CA GLU A 17 -6.25 -7.17 -41.74
C GLU A 17 -5.36 -7.81 -40.66
N HIS A 18 -4.38 -8.60 -41.07
CA HIS A 18 -3.39 -9.19 -40.16
C HIS A 18 -2.49 -8.13 -39.51
N THR A 19 -2.04 -7.11 -40.25
CA THR A 19 -1.25 -6.02 -39.66
C THR A 19 -2.08 -5.25 -38.65
N LYS A 20 -3.34 -4.90 -38.96
CA LYS A 20 -4.25 -4.26 -38.00
C LYS A 20 -4.43 -5.08 -36.72
N LYS A 21 -4.57 -6.41 -36.85
CA LYS A 21 -4.66 -7.32 -35.69
C LYS A 21 -3.37 -7.31 -34.86
N LEU A 22 -2.21 -7.34 -35.50
CA LEU A 22 -0.92 -7.28 -34.83
C LEU A 22 -0.70 -5.93 -34.11
N ASP A 23 -1.08 -4.82 -34.75
CA ASP A 23 -0.98 -3.49 -34.17
C ASP A 23 -1.86 -3.36 -32.92
N ALA A 24 -3.09 -3.88 -32.98
CA ALA A 24 -4.00 -3.91 -31.83
C ALA A 24 -3.44 -4.75 -30.67
N ILE A 25 -2.88 -5.92 -30.97
CA ILE A 25 -2.25 -6.79 -29.95
C ILE A 25 -1.03 -6.09 -29.34
N SER A 26 -0.20 -5.45 -30.17
CA SER A 26 0.97 -4.69 -29.73
C SER A 26 0.56 -3.56 -28.78
N ALA A 27 -0.44 -2.75 -29.17
CA ALA A 27 -0.96 -1.67 -28.34
C ALA A 27 -1.51 -2.18 -27.00
N LEU A 28 -2.24 -3.29 -27.00
CA LEU A 28 -2.75 -3.90 -25.77
C LEU A 28 -1.62 -4.40 -24.87
N ALA A 29 -0.60 -5.05 -25.45
CA ALA A 29 0.57 -5.52 -24.70
C ALA A 29 1.33 -4.35 -24.06
N THR A 30 1.53 -3.25 -24.80
CA THR A 30 2.14 -2.02 -24.28
C THR A 30 1.31 -1.42 -23.15
N ALA A 31 -0.01 -1.31 -23.32
CA ALA A 31 -0.91 -0.79 -22.29
C ALA A 31 -0.87 -1.65 -21.02
N ARG A 32 -0.91 -2.99 -21.16
CA ARG A 32 -0.79 -3.92 -20.04
C ARG A 32 0.55 -3.74 -19.30
N GLN A 33 1.65 -3.61 -20.04
CA GLN A 33 2.96 -3.38 -19.43
C GLN A 33 3.03 -2.03 -18.71
N ALA A 34 2.41 -0.99 -19.27
CA ALA A 34 2.33 0.32 -18.62
C ALA A 34 1.59 0.25 -17.28
N VAL A 35 0.48 -0.51 -17.20
CA VAL A 35 -0.25 -0.72 -15.94
C VAL A 35 0.63 -1.44 -14.90
N ILE A 36 1.28 -2.53 -15.28
CA ILE A 36 2.19 -3.28 -14.37
C ILE A 36 3.29 -2.36 -13.83
N ASN A 37 3.90 -1.57 -14.72
CA ASN A 37 4.94 -0.62 -14.33
C ASN A 37 4.40 0.48 -13.40
N ALA A 38 3.20 0.98 -13.66
CA ALA A 38 2.55 1.98 -12.81
C ALA A 38 2.27 1.41 -11.41
N GLU A 39 1.70 0.22 -11.30
CA GLU A 39 1.41 -0.44 -10.02
C GLU A 39 2.69 -0.66 -9.19
N ALA A 40 3.76 -1.15 -9.82
CA ALA A 40 5.06 -1.31 -9.17
C ALA A 40 5.62 0.03 -8.66
N ASN A 41 5.55 1.08 -9.48
CA ASN A 41 5.99 2.42 -9.10
C ASN A 41 5.15 3.01 -7.97
N HIS A 42 3.83 2.83 -8.01
CA HIS A 42 2.93 3.30 -6.96
C HIS A 42 3.19 2.60 -5.63
N LYS A 43 3.38 1.27 -5.65
CA LYS A 43 3.73 0.50 -4.44
C LYS A 43 5.02 1.02 -3.81
N LYS A 44 6.07 1.21 -4.62
CA LYS A 44 7.35 1.76 -4.14
C LYS A 44 7.18 3.15 -3.54
N ARG A 45 6.45 4.05 -4.21
CA ARG A 45 6.18 5.40 -3.71
C ARG A 45 5.41 5.40 -2.38
N LEU A 46 4.44 4.49 -2.22
CA LEU A 46 3.70 4.35 -0.97
C LEU A 46 4.61 3.85 0.17
N GLU A 47 5.50 2.91 -0.10
CA GLU A 47 6.48 2.44 0.89
C GLU A 47 7.46 3.54 1.29
N ASP A 48 7.98 4.30 0.32
CA ASP A 48 8.89 5.41 0.58
C ASP A 48 8.21 6.54 1.35
N PHE A 49 6.98 6.89 1.00
CA PHE A 49 6.18 7.89 1.71
C PHE A 49 5.87 7.47 3.16
N LYS A 50 5.54 6.19 3.39
CA LYS A 50 5.35 5.66 4.75
C LYS A 50 6.62 5.78 5.58
N LYS A 51 7.77 5.41 5.01
CA LYS A 51 9.07 5.54 5.69
C LYS A 51 9.39 7.00 6.03
N GLN A 52 9.08 7.93 5.13
CA GLN A 52 9.26 9.37 5.38
C GLN A 52 8.39 9.83 6.56
N LEU A 53 7.10 9.52 6.54
CA LEU A 53 6.18 9.85 7.64
C LEU A 53 6.62 9.23 8.97
N ASP A 54 6.99 7.95 8.98
CA ASP A 54 7.47 7.29 10.19
C ASP A 54 8.75 7.94 10.74
N THR A 55 9.63 8.40 9.84
CA THR A 55 10.87 9.10 10.21
C THR A 55 10.56 10.47 10.80
N GLU A 56 9.72 11.27 10.15
CA GLU A 56 9.31 12.59 10.63
C GLU A 56 8.62 12.49 11.99
N LEU A 57 7.68 11.57 12.12
CA LEU A 57 6.94 11.33 13.34
C LEU A 57 7.84 10.84 14.48
N LYS A 58 8.87 10.03 14.16
CA LYS A 58 9.89 9.65 15.13
C LYS A 58 10.70 10.85 15.60
N THR A 59 11.19 11.69 14.69
CA THR A 59 11.94 12.91 15.04
C THR A 59 11.12 13.82 15.94
N ILE A 60 9.86 14.09 15.57
CA ILE A 60 8.96 14.92 16.38
C ILE A 60 8.74 14.33 17.78
N LYS A 61 8.56 13.01 17.89
CA LYS A 61 8.42 12.33 19.19
C LYS A 61 9.70 12.42 20.03
N ASP A 62 10.86 12.26 19.41
CA ASP A 62 12.15 12.36 20.08
C ASP A 62 12.42 13.79 20.55
N ASP A 63 12.05 14.79 19.77
CA ASP A 63 12.11 16.20 20.16
C ASP A 63 11.19 16.50 21.33
N HIS A 64 9.94 16.03 21.29
CA HIS A 64 9.02 16.17 22.41
C HIS A 64 9.56 15.50 23.69
N ALA A 65 10.13 14.30 23.58
CA ALA A 65 10.75 13.62 24.73
C ALA A 65 11.94 14.41 25.29
N ARG A 66 12.78 14.99 24.41
CA ARG A 66 13.89 15.87 24.82
C ARG A 66 13.40 17.11 25.54
N SER A 67 12.37 17.78 25.03
CA SER A 67 11.77 18.96 25.67
C SER A 67 11.14 18.62 27.02
N PHE A 68 10.43 17.48 27.12
CA PHE A 68 9.88 17.01 28.39
C PHE A 68 10.99 16.77 29.42
N GLN A 69 12.06 16.09 29.03
CA GLN A 69 13.20 15.84 29.92
C GLN A 69 13.89 17.15 30.35
N ALA A 70 14.04 18.12 29.44
CA ALA A 70 14.59 19.43 29.78
C ALA A 70 13.74 20.17 30.82
N ALA A 71 12.41 20.10 30.73
CA ALA A 71 11.50 20.68 31.72
C ALA A 71 11.64 20.02 33.10
N VAL A 72 11.85 18.69 33.13
CA VAL A 72 12.13 17.94 34.35
C VAL A 72 13.47 18.38 34.96
N THR A 73 14.53 18.48 34.15
CA THR A 73 15.85 18.94 34.61
C THR A 73 15.81 20.40 35.11
N ALA A 74 14.91 21.23 34.57
CA ALA A 74 14.69 22.59 35.07
C ALA A 74 13.92 22.67 36.40
N GLY A 75 13.57 21.52 37.00
CA GLY A 75 12.96 21.43 38.33
C GLY A 75 11.45 21.18 38.35
N ASN A 76 10.80 21.02 37.20
CA ASN A 76 9.38 20.63 37.17
C ASN A 76 9.24 19.15 37.51
N SER A 77 8.31 18.81 38.39
CA SER A 77 8.00 17.40 38.62
C SER A 77 7.21 16.82 37.44
N PRO A 78 7.38 15.53 37.10
CA PRO A 78 6.56 14.86 36.09
C PRO A 78 5.05 14.90 36.38
N ALA A 79 4.66 15.03 37.66
CA ALA A 79 3.27 15.14 38.08
C ALA A 79 2.68 16.51 37.72
N GLU A 80 3.43 17.59 37.87
CA GLU A 80 3.01 18.95 37.49
C GLU A 80 2.87 19.06 35.97
N LEU A 81 3.85 18.56 35.21
CA LEU A 81 3.77 18.50 33.75
C LEU A 81 2.54 17.71 33.29
N ARG A 82 2.25 16.56 33.93
CA ARG A 82 1.05 15.77 33.63
C ARG A 82 -0.25 16.51 33.96
N LYS A 83 -0.31 17.30 35.03
CA LYS A 83 -1.49 18.15 35.35
C LYS A 83 -1.73 19.21 34.27
N LEU A 84 -0.67 19.68 33.62
CA LEU A 84 -0.73 20.60 32.48
C LEU A 84 -1.00 19.90 31.13
N GLY A 85 -1.23 18.58 31.13
CA GLY A 85 -1.43 17.80 29.91
C GLY A 85 -0.14 17.49 29.13
N LEU A 86 1.02 17.90 29.65
CA LEU A 86 2.33 17.61 29.08
C LEU A 86 2.79 16.25 29.59
N THR A 87 2.58 15.20 28.80
CA THR A 87 2.97 13.84 29.15
C THR A 87 4.13 13.36 28.30
N ASP A 88 5.03 12.58 28.90
CA ASP A 88 6.12 11.94 28.19
C ASP A 88 5.57 11.09 27.00
N PRO A 89 5.96 11.41 25.76
CA PRO A 89 5.47 10.72 24.56
C PRO A 89 5.89 9.25 24.49
N ARG A 90 6.89 8.82 25.28
CA ARG A 90 7.36 7.43 25.36
C ARG A 90 6.49 6.58 26.28
N THR A 91 5.69 7.22 27.13
CA THR A 91 4.76 6.56 28.06
C THR A 91 3.38 6.39 27.43
N THR A 92 3.31 5.88 26.21
CA THR A 92 2.01 5.45 25.67
C THR A 92 1.47 4.35 26.57
N LYS A 93 0.34 4.63 27.24
CA LYS A 93 -0.41 3.62 28.00
C LYS A 93 -0.68 2.46 27.04
N ARG A 94 -0.16 1.28 27.35
CA ARG A 94 -0.51 0.04 26.63
C ARG A 94 -2.03 -0.01 26.53
N ALA A 95 -2.56 -0.10 25.31
CA ALA A 95 -3.98 -0.37 25.12
C ALA A 95 -4.36 -1.60 25.96
N PRO A 96 -5.45 -1.56 26.74
CA PRO A 96 -5.86 -2.71 27.53
C PRO A 96 -6.02 -3.91 26.60
N ARG A 97 -5.20 -4.96 26.83
CA ARG A 97 -5.35 -6.24 26.12
C ARG A 97 -6.69 -6.82 26.56
N THR A 98 -7.73 -6.64 25.75
CA THR A 98 -8.91 -7.50 25.82
C THR A 98 -8.43 -8.93 25.61
N ARG A 99 -8.42 -9.73 26.70
CA ARG A 99 -8.15 -11.16 26.63
C ARG A 99 -9.23 -11.77 25.72
N PRO A 100 -8.88 -12.48 24.64
CA PRO A 100 -9.87 -13.28 23.94
C PRO A 100 -10.40 -14.37 24.88
N PRO A 101 -11.69 -14.73 24.82
CA PRO A 101 -12.24 -15.82 25.62
C PRO A 101 -11.49 -17.12 25.32
N ALA A 102 -11.09 -17.82 26.38
CA ALA A 102 -10.52 -19.16 26.27
C ALA A 102 -11.63 -20.13 25.85
N ASN A 103 -11.38 -20.89 24.77
CA ASN A 103 -12.23 -21.89 24.12
C ASN A 103 -13.29 -21.36 23.13
N PRO A 104 -13.00 -21.43 21.82
CA PRO A 104 -14.07 -21.70 20.85
C PRO A 104 -14.57 -23.15 21.03
N PRO A 105 -15.88 -23.42 20.92
CA PRO A 105 -16.41 -24.78 20.93
C PRO A 105 -15.85 -25.58 19.75
N ALA A 106 -15.42 -26.81 20.00
CA ALA A 106 -14.90 -27.73 18.99
C ALA A 106 -16.00 -28.03 17.96
N VAL A 107 -15.87 -27.48 16.75
CA VAL A 107 -16.64 -27.93 15.60
C VAL A 107 -15.94 -29.19 15.08
N MET A 108 -16.53 -30.36 15.34
CA MET A 108 -16.07 -31.63 14.76
C MET A 108 -16.23 -31.58 13.23
N PRO A 109 -15.26 -32.06 12.45
CA PRO A 109 -15.44 -32.24 11.00
C PRO A 109 -16.41 -33.40 10.73
N PRO A 110 -17.26 -33.32 9.68
CA PRO A 110 -18.12 -34.43 9.29
C PRO A 110 -17.28 -35.57 8.69
N GLU A 111 -17.47 -36.77 9.23
CA GLU A 111 -16.95 -38.01 8.65
C GLU A 111 -17.69 -38.30 7.35
N HIS A 112 -16.96 -38.43 6.25
CA HIS A 112 -17.50 -38.98 5.01
C HIS A 112 -17.43 -40.50 5.10
N GLN A 113 -18.61 -41.14 5.13
CA GLN A 113 -18.80 -42.54 4.73
C GLN A 113 -18.95 -42.63 3.22
#